data_AF-A0A969VY84-F1
#
_entry.id   AF-A0A969VY84-F1
#
_cell.length_a   1.000
_cell.length_b   1.000
_cell.length_c   1.000
_cell.angle_alpha   90.00
_cell.angle_beta   90.00
_cell.angle_gamma   90.00
#
_symmetry.space_group_name_H-M   'P 1'
#
loop_
_entity.id
_entity.type
_entity.pdbx_description
1 polymer ?
#
loop_
_entity_poly.entity_id
_entity_poly.type
_entity_poly.pdbx_seq_one_letter_code
_entity_poly.pdbx_strand_id
1 'polypeptide(L)'
;VIVANDIKFLPKTKKLICVFNRFMWEDAEKGIFRKNKRIRSALVFDNVSKVKSKGINPKKKTKILEFLAIKTEIKDNYFDIRLIFSGDSILLVRAEEIDSSLEDFGKTWETGYKPRHKI
;
A
#
# COMPACT_ATOMS: atom_id res chain seq x y z
N VAL A 1 1.40 -1.12 6.88
CA VAL A 1 0.87 -2.51 6.76
C VAL A 1 -0.54 -2.43 6.21
N ILE A 2 -0.98 -3.44 5.47
CA ILE A 2 -2.31 -3.52 4.85
C ILE A 2 -2.93 -4.89 5.14
N VAL A 3 -4.26 -4.94 5.23
CA VAL A 3 -5.00 -6.21 5.26
C VAL A 3 -5.52 -6.48 3.85
N ALA A 4 -5.54 -7.72 3.38
CA ALA A 4 -5.93 -8.02 1.99
C ALA A 4 -7.31 -7.44 1.59
N ASN A 5 -8.23 -7.30 2.54
CA ASN A 5 -9.56 -6.72 2.33
C ASN A 5 -9.58 -5.19 2.14
N ASP A 6 -8.50 -4.51 2.52
CA ASP A 6 -8.31 -3.07 2.36
C ASP A 6 -7.78 -2.71 0.94
N ILE A 7 -7.66 -3.69 0.04
CA ILE A 7 -7.31 -3.50 -1.37
C ILE A 7 -8.56 -3.69 -2.22
N LYS A 8 -8.94 -2.66 -2.99
CA LYS A 8 -10.11 -2.71 -3.86
C LYS A 8 -9.82 -2.11 -5.22
N PHE A 9 -9.97 -2.92 -6.25
CA PHE A 9 -10.00 -2.46 -7.64
C PHE A 9 -11.45 -2.23 -8.06
N LEU A 10 -11.72 -1.05 -8.64
CA LEU A 10 -13.03 -0.60 -9.11
C LEU A 10 -12.96 -0.43 -10.64
N PRO A 11 -13.28 -1.46 -11.44
CA PRO A 11 -13.10 -1.41 -12.89
C PRO A 11 -13.95 -0.33 -13.58
N LYS A 12 -15.16 -0.07 -13.06
CA LYS A 12 -16.08 0.94 -13.62
C LYS A 12 -15.50 2.35 -13.56
N THR A 13 -14.78 2.68 -12.49
CA THR A 13 -14.14 3.99 -12.30
C THR A 13 -12.64 3.96 -12.59
N LYS A 14 -12.10 2.81 -13.02
CA LYS A 14 -10.66 2.58 -13.24
C LYS A 14 -9.77 2.99 -12.05
N LYS A 15 -10.25 2.78 -10.81
CA LYS A 15 -9.51 3.12 -9.58
C LYS A 15 -9.02 1.87 -8.86
N LEU A 16 -7.78 1.88 -8.41
CA LEU A 16 -7.30 0.97 -7.38
C LEU A 16 -7.11 1.74 -6.08
N ILE A 17 -7.72 1.25 -5.01
CA ILE A 17 -7.63 1.83 -3.67
C ILE A 17 -6.94 0.83 -2.75
N CYS A 18 -5.88 1.25 -2.09
CA CYS A 18 -5.18 0.48 -1.07
C CYS A 18 -5.19 1.26 0.24
N VAL A 19 -5.79 0.72 1.30
CA VAL A 19 -5.85 1.38 2.60
C VAL A 19 -4.82 0.78 3.56
N PHE A 20 -3.95 1.62 4.09
CA PHE A 20 -2.84 1.25 4.95
C PHE A 20 -3.07 1.70 6.39
N ASN A 21 -2.53 0.92 7.32
CA ASN A 21 -2.12 1.41 8.62
C ASN A 21 -0.66 1.89 8.49
N ARG A 22 -0.49 3.15 8.06
CA ARG A 22 0.82 3.77 7.82
C ARG A 22 1.50 4.08 9.15
N PHE A 23 2.78 3.77 9.24
CA PHE A 23 3.58 4.16 10.39
C PHE A 23 4.07 5.59 10.19
N MET A 24 3.95 6.44 11.21
CA MET A 24 4.35 7.83 11.16
C MET A 24 5.84 7.97 11.48
N TRP A 25 6.70 7.66 10.51
CA TRP A 25 8.15 7.82 10.63
C TRP A 25 8.54 9.26 10.97
N GLU A 26 7.82 10.21 10.36
CA GLU A 26 7.98 11.64 10.57
C GLU A 26 7.70 12.12 12.00
N ASP A 27 6.94 11.35 12.81
CA ASP A 27 6.76 11.64 14.24
C ASP A 27 7.74 10.85 15.10
N ALA A 28 8.02 9.59 14.74
CA ALA A 28 8.93 8.72 15.47
C ALA A 28 10.40 9.19 15.43
N GLU A 29 10.82 9.85 14.36
CA GLU A 29 12.19 10.35 14.19
C GLU A 29 12.44 11.70 14.89
N LYS A 30 11.40 12.36 15.39
CA LYS A 30 11.52 13.65 16.11
C LYS A 30 12.08 13.54 17.53
N GLY A 31 12.23 12.35 18.08
CA GLY A 31 12.85 12.18 19.39
C GLY A 31 12.65 10.81 20.02
N ILE A 32 13.60 10.40 20.85
CA ILE A 32 13.72 9.04 21.39
C ILE A 32 12.58 8.71 22.38
N PHE A 33 12.01 9.72 23.03
CA PHE A 33 10.89 9.56 23.99
C PHE A 33 9.50 9.61 23.34
N ARG A 34 9.41 9.76 22.01
CA ARG A 34 8.12 9.79 21.31
C ARG A 34 7.57 8.38 21.22
N LYS A 35 6.30 8.23 21.60
CA LYS A 35 5.56 7.00 21.35
C LYS A 35 5.29 6.86 19.84
N ASN A 36 5.51 5.66 19.31
CA ASN A 36 5.24 5.40 17.90
C ASN A 36 3.74 5.49 17.60
N LYS A 37 3.40 6.01 16.42
CA LYS A 37 2.02 6.17 15.98
C LYS A 37 1.78 5.58 14.60
N ARG A 38 0.51 5.26 14.36
CA ARG A 38 -0.02 4.93 13.04
C ARG A 38 -1.21 5.81 12.71
N ILE A 39 -1.46 5.94 11.41
CA ILE A 39 -2.62 6.62 10.84
C ILE A 39 -3.17 5.75 9.71
N ARG A 40 -4.47 5.88 9.41
CA ARG A 40 -5.05 5.25 8.22
C ARG A 40 -4.70 6.15 7.02
N SER A 41 -4.22 5.54 5.96
CA SER A 41 -3.89 6.26 4.72
C SER A 41 -4.41 5.52 3.51
N ALA A 42 -4.97 6.21 2.53
CA ALA A 42 -5.40 5.64 1.26
C ALA A 42 -4.40 6.00 0.17
N LEU A 43 -3.76 4.99 -0.45
CA LEU A 43 -3.08 5.15 -1.73
C LEU A 43 -4.09 4.82 -2.83
N VAL A 44 -4.39 5.78 -3.68
CA VAL A 44 -5.30 5.62 -4.81
C VAL A 44 -4.49 5.74 -6.09
N PHE A 45 -4.70 4.80 -7.01
CA PHE A 45 -4.24 4.92 -8.39
C PHE A 45 -5.46 5.11 -9.29
N ASP A 46 -5.38 6.13 -10.13
CA ASP A 46 -6.37 6.44 -11.16
C ASP A 46 -5.94 5.86 -12.51
N ASN A 47 -6.87 5.83 -13.48
CA ASN A 47 -6.63 5.33 -14.84
C ASN A 47 -6.03 3.91 -14.92
N VAL A 48 -6.37 3.06 -13.95
CA VAL A 48 -5.93 1.66 -13.86
C VAL A 48 -6.74 0.80 -14.83
N SER A 49 -6.05 0.19 -15.78
CA SER A 49 -6.64 -0.72 -16.77
C SER A 49 -6.74 -2.16 -16.25
N LYS A 50 -5.79 -2.60 -15.42
CA LYS A 50 -5.75 -3.97 -14.93
C LYS A 50 -5.02 -4.08 -13.59
N VAL A 51 -5.49 -5.00 -12.75
CA VAL A 51 -4.81 -5.39 -11.51
C VAL A 51 -4.64 -6.91 -11.48
N LYS A 52 -3.44 -7.37 -11.15
CA LYS A 52 -3.12 -8.78 -10.90
C LYS A 52 -2.47 -8.91 -9.53
N SER A 53 -2.70 -10.02 -8.85
CA SER A 53 -2.06 -10.30 -7.56
C SER A 53 -1.33 -11.64 -7.58
N LYS A 54 -0.22 -11.70 -6.83
CA LYS A 54 0.51 -12.92 -6.49
C LYS A 54 0.67 -12.96 -4.96
N GLY A 55 0.39 -14.09 -4.33
CA GLY A 55 0.54 -14.23 -2.87
C GLY A 55 -0.50 -13.49 -2.02
N ILE A 56 -1.43 -12.75 -2.64
CA ILE A 56 -2.54 -12.04 -1.99
C ILE A 56 -3.83 -12.76 -2.35
N ASN A 57 -4.52 -13.30 -1.34
CA ASN A 57 -5.83 -13.91 -1.53
C ASN A 57 -6.89 -13.02 -0.88
N PRO A 58 -7.74 -12.34 -1.66
CA PRO A 58 -8.81 -11.48 -1.14
C PRO A 58 -9.82 -12.23 -0.27
N LYS A 59 -9.96 -13.55 -0.43
CA LYS A 59 -10.85 -14.39 0.41
C LYS A 59 -10.24 -14.67 1.78
N LYS A 60 -8.92 -14.59 1.94
CA LYS A 60 -8.22 -14.74 3.24
C LYS A 60 -8.10 -13.38 3.93
N LYS A 61 -9.20 -12.96 4.53
CA LYS A 61 -9.44 -11.60 5.07
C LYS A 61 -8.46 -11.15 6.17
N THR A 62 -7.63 -12.02 6.73
CA THR A 62 -6.80 -11.72 7.91
C THR A 62 -5.30 -11.67 7.62
N LYS A 63 -4.85 -11.95 6.38
CA LYS A 63 -3.41 -11.86 6.06
C LYS A 63 -2.96 -10.40 6.13
N ILE A 64 -2.03 -10.13 7.04
CA ILE A 64 -1.32 -8.86 7.14
C ILE A 64 -0.20 -8.87 6.09
N LEU A 65 -0.12 -7.80 5.31
CA LEU A 65 0.91 -7.58 4.31
C LEU A 65 1.72 -6.34 4.73
N GLU A 66 3.04 -6.50 4.86
CA GLU A 66 3.92 -5.36 5.10
C GLU A 66 4.33 -4.80 3.75
N PHE A 67 4.13 -3.50 3.54
CA PHE A 67 4.43 -2.85 2.28
C PHE A 67 5.89 -2.43 2.25
N LEU A 68 6.62 -2.88 1.23
CA LEU A 68 8.07 -2.77 1.17
C LEU A 68 8.53 -1.77 0.12
N ALA A 69 7.96 -1.83 -1.09
CA ALA A 69 8.43 -1.02 -2.21
C ALA A 69 7.38 -0.84 -3.29
N ILE A 70 7.57 0.23 -4.08
CA ILE A 70 6.94 0.41 -5.39
C ILE A 70 8.04 0.29 -6.43
N LYS A 71 7.84 -0.53 -7.45
CA LYS A 71 8.70 -0.58 -8.63
C LYS A 71 7.87 -0.38 -9.87
N THR A 72 8.39 0.37 -10.84
CA THR A 72 7.71 0.66 -12.09
C THR A 72 8.56 0.21 -13.26
N GLU A 73 7.91 -0.27 -14.31
CA GLU A 73 8.52 -0.52 -15.61
C GLU A 73 7.54 -0.11 -16.71
N ILE A 74 8.05 0.34 -17.85
CA ILE A 74 7.23 0.59 -19.03
C ILE A 74 7.23 -0.67 -19.88
N LYS A 75 6.05 -1.14 -20.26
CA LYS A 75 5.87 -2.34 -21.08
C LYS A 75 4.65 -2.19 -21.99
N ASP A 76 4.86 -2.37 -23.29
CA ASP A 76 3.81 -2.23 -24.31
C ASP A 76 3.11 -0.85 -24.29
N ASN A 77 3.86 0.23 -24.02
CA ASN A 77 3.35 1.60 -23.78
C ASN A 77 2.44 1.78 -22.55
N TYR A 78 2.42 0.82 -21.62
CA TYR A 78 1.77 0.95 -20.31
C TYR A 78 2.80 0.97 -19.19
N PHE A 79 2.43 1.56 -18.06
CA PHE A 79 3.15 1.41 -16.80
C PHE A 79 2.71 0.13 -16.08
N ASP A 80 3.66 -0.75 -15.79
CA ASP A 80 3.52 -1.88 -14.88
C ASP A 80 4.07 -1.46 -13.51
N ILE A 81 3.17 -1.09 -12.60
CA ILE A 81 3.46 -0.64 -11.24
C ILE A 81 3.32 -1.83 -10.29
N ARG A 82 4.42 -2.29 -9.72
CA ARG A 82 4.48 -3.37 -8.74
C ARG A 82 4.48 -2.79 -7.33
N LEU A 83 3.40 -3.04 -6.60
CA LEU A 83 3.34 -2.86 -5.15
C LEU A 83 3.84 -4.15 -4.48
N ILE A 84 5.00 -4.06 -3.84
CA ILE A 84 5.71 -5.21 -3.27
C ILE A 84 5.46 -5.27 -1.77
N PHE A 85 5.06 -6.45 -1.31
CA PHE A 85 4.80 -6.74 0.10
C PHE A 85 5.70 -7.88 0.59
N SER A 86 5.88 -7.96 1.91
CA SER A 86 6.60 -9.07 2.54
C SER A 86 5.94 -10.42 2.27
N GLY A 87 6.75 -11.49 2.32
CA GLY A 87 6.30 -12.85 2.02
C GLY A 87 5.89 -13.04 0.55
N ASP A 88 6.74 -12.59 -0.37
CA ASP A 88 6.64 -12.74 -1.84
C ASP A 88 5.28 -12.37 -2.44
N SER A 89 4.62 -11.39 -1.81
CA SER A 89 3.29 -10.95 -2.20
C SER A 89 3.40 -9.67 -3.03
N ILE A 90 2.78 -9.66 -4.21
CA ILE A 90 2.90 -8.57 -5.18
C ILE A 90 1.52 -8.23 -5.73
N LEU A 91 1.22 -6.94 -5.82
CA LEU A 91 0.12 -6.42 -6.63
C LEU A 91 0.70 -5.70 -7.85
N LEU A 92 0.40 -6.22 -9.05
CA LEU A 92 0.78 -5.59 -10.31
C LEU A 92 -0.41 -4.77 -10.81
N VAL A 93 -0.18 -3.48 -10.99
CA VAL A 93 -1.14 -2.48 -11.47
C VAL A 93 -0.68 -2.03 -12.84
N ARG A 94 -1.56 -2.14 -13.84
CA ARG A 94 -1.28 -1.62 -15.19
C ARG A 94 -2.11 -0.36 -15.43
N ALA A 95 -1.46 0.70 -15.90
CA ALA A 95 -2.07 2.00 -16.19
C ALA A 95 -1.39 2.67 -17.40
N GLU A 96 -2.08 3.58 -18.07
CA GLU A 96 -1.54 4.36 -19.21
C GLU A 96 -0.62 5.48 -18.72
N GLU A 97 -0.90 6.01 -17.54
CA GLU A 97 -0.09 7.00 -16.83
C GLU A 97 0.01 6.64 -15.35
N ILE A 98 0.96 7.24 -14.64
CA ILE A 98 1.03 7.13 -13.19
C ILE A 98 0.31 8.33 -12.58
N ASP A 99 -1.00 8.19 -12.37
CA ASP A 99 -1.80 9.11 -11.57
C ASP A 99 -2.14 8.46 -10.22
N SER A 100 -1.67 9.08 -9.14
CA SER A 100 -1.87 8.54 -7.80
C SER A 100 -1.87 9.60 -6.71
N SER A 101 -2.67 9.38 -5.67
CA SER A 101 -2.71 10.19 -4.47
C SER A 101 -2.51 9.34 -3.20
N LEU A 102 -1.93 9.95 -2.16
CA LEU A 102 -1.83 9.37 -0.83
C LEU A 102 -2.42 10.34 0.18
N GLU A 103 -3.50 9.92 0.84
CA GLU A 103 -4.21 10.76 1.81
C GLU A 103 -4.33 10.07 3.16
N ASP A 104 -3.93 10.77 4.22
CA ASP A 104 -4.14 10.36 5.60
C ASP A 104 -5.57 10.73 6.03
N PHE A 105 -6.24 9.84 6.77
CA PHE A 105 -7.59 10.06 7.26
C PHE A 105 -7.81 9.46 8.65
N GLY A 106 -8.78 10.04 9.35
CA GLY A 106 -9.14 9.64 10.71
C GLY A 106 -8.15 10.12 11.77
N LYS A 107 -8.14 9.43 12.92
CA LYS A 107 -7.27 9.77 14.06
C LYS A 107 -6.03 8.89 14.08
N THR A 108 -4.94 9.45 14.59
CA THR A 108 -3.73 8.68 14.90
C THR A 108 -3.96 7.79 16.11
N TRP A 109 -3.22 6.68 16.21
CA TRP A 109 -3.20 5.83 17.40
C TRP A 109 -1.78 5.36 17.73
N GLU A 110 -1.51 5.16 19.02
CA GLU A 110 -0.22 4.66 19.50
C GLU A 110 -0.03 3.18 19.14
N THR A 111 1.22 2.79 18.88
CA THR A 111 1.58 1.38 18.64
C THR A 111 2.91 1.03 19.29
N GLY A 112 3.01 -0.18 19.85
CA GLY A 112 4.32 -0.72 20.27
C GLY A 112 5.18 -1.20 19.10
N TYR A 113 4.56 -1.46 17.93
CA TYR A 113 5.22 -2.12 16.81
C TYR A 113 5.80 -1.13 15.80
N LYS A 114 7.10 -0.88 15.92
CA LYS A 114 7.92 -0.22 14.91
C LYS A 114 8.30 -1.21 13.80
N PRO A 115 8.07 -0.90 12.51
CA PRO A 115 8.50 -1.77 11.42
C PRO A 115 10.02 -2.00 11.48
N ARG A 116 10.45 -3.25 11.31
CA ARG A 116 11.86 -3.65 11.23
C ARG A 116 12.00 -4.62 10.07
N HIS A 117 12.79 -4.25 9.08
CA HIS A 117 13.15 -5.11 7.96
C HIS A 117 14.67 -5.25 7.94
N LYS A 118 15.17 -6.48 7.78
CA LYS A 118 16.60 -6.67 7.48
C LYS A 118 16.85 -6.12 6.08
N ILE A 119 17.84 -5.25 5.95
CA ILE A 119 18.37 -4.79 4.66
C ILE A 119 19.18 -5.94 4.05
#